data_AF-A0A1F6B279-F1
#
_entry.id   AF-A0A1F6B279-F1
#
_cell.length_a   1.000
_cell.length_b   1.000
_cell.length_c   1.000
_cell.angle_alpha   90.00
_cell.angle_beta   90.00
_cell.angle_gamma   90.00
#
_symmetry.space_group_name_H-M   'P 1'
#
loop_
_entity.id
_entity.type
_entity.pdbx_description
1 polymer ?
#
loop_
_entity_poly.entity_id
_entity_poly.type
_entity_poly.pdbx_seq_one_letter_code
_entity_poly.pdbx_strand_id
1 'polypeptide(L)'
;MIPFWNPYNFSGTPFLAHPGTAVFYPLTAIFLLLPLNMAFSLNYYLHLVIGGTGAFFLTLRYAGYFTSLISALAFMYSGYFAARIYAGHVDLLTTAVWIPWVINSFLQVSENPNLRKNLILAIVSLSLLILAGYNAYLVFVLEFIFLFSLYLLIKKPSRIARIFPTFFLVIAVSIGLTSTQWLPTWQLTKNSIRGQGLPYQLASWGSLPFSGLKLFYNPLDHRELDKISFNLGGGPKANPFDHFPGRISLLIILGYITYFLLSRFFTGKKRSSINSDFWFFLFLSIFFLWISLGNNVKPGLHYFLYNLVPFYRYIRIPIQNLIIPVVLIPVMLGMILNKVKSYLLQIVLCLFIVGELFIFGREYIFLTILPVQKHNKSIISQINKISGTGRLLPAFRVISSILDRFDLNASMLYRFESISGYDPLILKNYYDFIDSSNGNKISSLPLYNVEIPPIDLNKKTSLLLNVSRILNEDGSLTENKNYLPRFNFSQDNQCLDKNNKISIIEYSINKIILSSSNDCDAQLLSSEVYYPGWQAKIDGKKTPVSSSNLAFRTVFLPAGKHIIEYYYYPYIYIYGLIISIITLISAVIVLKKFYE
;
A
#
# COMPACT_ATOMS: atom_id res chain seq x y z
N MET A 1 20.48 -4.39 -14.21
CA MET A 1 20.39 -5.39 -13.12
C MET A 1 19.09 -5.16 -12.36
N ILE A 2 18.32 -6.21 -12.07
CA ILE A 2 17.07 -6.08 -11.28
C ILE A 2 17.43 -5.89 -9.80
N PRO A 3 17.01 -4.80 -9.12
CA PRO A 3 17.41 -4.54 -7.73
C PRO A 3 16.54 -5.34 -6.75
N PHE A 4 16.97 -6.54 -6.34
CA PHE A 4 16.21 -7.34 -5.37
C PHE A 4 16.33 -6.79 -3.94
N TRP A 5 17.46 -6.14 -3.65
CA TRP A 5 17.78 -5.55 -2.34
C TRP A 5 17.80 -4.02 -2.42
N ASN A 6 17.54 -3.36 -1.30
CA ASN A 6 17.70 -1.92 -1.11
C ASN A 6 18.67 -1.70 0.06
N PRO A 7 19.94 -1.33 -0.18
CA PRO A 7 20.91 -1.06 0.88
C PRO A 7 20.76 0.32 1.52
N TYR A 8 19.90 1.20 0.96
CA TYR A 8 19.89 2.62 1.30
C TYR A 8 19.07 2.95 2.54
N ASN A 9 18.10 2.10 2.92
CA ASN A 9 17.25 2.31 4.09
C ASN A 9 17.37 1.15 5.07
N PHE A 10 17.26 1.46 6.37
CA PHE A 10 17.21 0.47 7.45
C PHE A 10 18.38 -0.53 7.44
N SER A 11 19.56 -0.14 6.93
CA SER A 11 20.71 -1.04 6.75
C SER A 11 20.44 -2.26 5.84
N GLY A 12 19.38 -2.22 5.01
CA GLY A 12 19.05 -3.26 4.05
C GLY A 12 17.60 -3.77 4.14
N THR A 13 16.88 -3.75 3.02
CA THR A 13 15.51 -4.30 2.90
C THR A 13 15.27 -4.97 1.54
N PRO A 14 14.36 -5.96 1.42
CA PRO A 14 14.03 -6.58 0.14
C PRO A 14 13.14 -5.66 -0.72
N PHE A 15 13.75 -5.01 -1.71
CA PHE A 15 13.11 -3.95 -2.52
C PHE A 15 11.89 -4.44 -3.30
N LEU A 16 12.06 -5.45 -4.17
CA LEU A 16 10.97 -5.93 -5.04
C LEU A 16 9.84 -6.64 -4.29
N ALA A 17 10.08 -7.07 -3.05
CA ALA A 17 9.05 -7.70 -2.25
C ALA A 17 8.05 -6.68 -1.72
N HIS A 18 8.41 -5.40 -1.67
CA HIS A 18 7.54 -4.35 -1.19
C HIS A 18 6.43 -4.07 -2.21
N PRO A 19 5.14 -4.24 -1.84
CA PRO A 19 4.02 -4.13 -2.79
C PRO A 19 3.87 -2.71 -3.36
N GLY A 20 4.19 -1.69 -2.56
CA GLY A 20 4.15 -0.29 -3.02
C GLY A 20 5.18 0.07 -4.09
N THR A 21 6.13 -0.81 -4.42
CA THR A 21 6.99 -0.59 -5.60
C THR A 21 6.27 -0.90 -6.91
N ALA A 22 5.22 -1.73 -6.86
CA ALA A 22 4.36 -2.12 -7.98
C ALA A 22 5.13 -2.48 -9.26
N VAL A 23 6.30 -3.14 -9.14
CA VAL A 23 7.21 -3.34 -10.29
C VAL A 23 6.59 -4.20 -11.40
N PHE A 24 5.73 -5.15 -11.03
CA PHE A 24 5.03 -6.00 -12.00
C PHE A 24 3.69 -5.40 -12.49
N TYR A 25 3.33 -4.20 -12.02
CA TYR A 25 2.16 -3.48 -12.53
C TYR A 25 2.51 -2.78 -13.84
N PRO A 26 1.77 -3.01 -14.94
CA PRO A 26 2.18 -2.53 -16.28
C PRO A 26 2.39 -1.02 -16.39
N LEU A 27 1.55 -0.21 -15.73
CA LEU A 27 1.64 1.25 -15.82
C LEU A 27 2.81 1.84 -15.01
N THR A 28 3.48 1.04 -14.18
CA THR A 28 4.75 1.42 -13.55
C THR A 28 5.85 1.67 -14.59
N ALA A 29 5.74 1.08 -15.79
CA ALA A 29 6.68 1.33 -16.88
C ALA A 29 6.77 2.81 -17.30
N ILE A 30 5.73 3.62 -17.06
CA ILE A 30 5.74 5.06 -17.36
C ILE A 30 6.86 5.78 -16.57
N PHE A 31 7.14 5.34 -15.34
CA PHE A 31 8.21 5.90 -14.50
C PHE A 31 9.61 5.50 -14.96
N LEU A 32 9.73 4.47 -15.80
CA LEU A 32 11.00 4.06 -16.40
C LEU A 32 11.31 4.84 -17.68
N LEU A 33 10.28 5.38 -18.34
CA LEU A 33 10.39 5.99 -19.67
C LEU A 33 10.35 7.52 -19.64
N LEU A 34 9.68 8.12 -18.65
CA LEU A 34 9.44 9.56 -18.58
C LEU A 34 10.10 10.22 -17.36
N PRO A 35 10.44 11.52 -17.44
CA PRO A 35 10.81 12.31 -16.27
C PRO A 35 9.72 12.26 -15.19
N LEU A 36 10.11 12.25 -13.91
CA LEU A 36 9.19 12.00 -12.78
C LEU A 36 7.97 12.93 -12.77
N ASN A 37 8.15 14.22 -13.04
CA ASN A 37 7.04 15.19 -13.08
C ASN A 37 5.99 14.84 -14.15
N MET A 38 6.43 14.39 -15.32
CA MET A 38 5.56 13.95 -16.41
C MET A 38 4.96 12.58 -16.12
N ALA A 39 5.76 11.66 -15.58
CA ALA A 39 5.33 10.31 -15.21
C ALA A 39 4.19 10.34 -14.19
N PHE A 40 4.33 11.10 -13.09
CA PHE A 40 3.26 11.23 -12.09
C PHE A 40 1.99 11.84 -12.69
N SER A 41 2.12 12.94 -13.45
CA SER A 41 0.97 13.62 -14.06
C SER A 41 0.20 12.69 -15.01
N LEU A 42 0.91 11.98 -15.88
CA LEU A 42 0.32 11.03 -16.81
C LEU A 42 -0.27 9.82 -16.08
N ASN A 43 0.43 9.31 -15.06
CA ASN A 43 -0.05 8.19 -14.24
C ASN A 43 -1.39 8.53 -13.58
N TYR A 44 -1.52 9.69 -12.93
CA TYR A 44 -2.78 10.11 -12.32
C TYR A 44 -3.90 10.26 -13.33
N TYR A 45 -3.63 10.92 -14.47
CA TYR A 45 -4.63 11.10 -15.53
C TYR A 45 -5.13 9.77 -16.09
N LEU A 46 -4.23 8.86 -16.47
CA LEU A 46 -4.60 7.57 -17.03
C LEU A 46 -5.41 6.73 -16.06
N HIS A 47 -5.03 6.71 -14.78
CA HIS A 47 -5.77 5.94 -13.77
C HIS A 47 -7.16 6.53 -13.51
N LEU A 48 -7.30 7.86 -13.48
CA LEU A 48 -8.62 8.49 -13.40
C LEU A 48 -9.52 8.08 -14.56
N VAL A 49 -9.00 8.04 -15.79
CA VAL A 49 -9.74 7.57 -16.97
C VAL A 49 -10.09 6.09 -16.85
N ILE A 50 -9.16 5.24 -16.39
CA ILE A 50 -9.42 3.81 -16.13
C ILE A 50 -10.55 3.66 -15.10
N GLY A 51 -10.51 4.41 -14.01
CA GLY A 51 -11.53 4.34 -12.96
C GLY A 51 -12.89 4.83 -13.44
N GLY A 52 -12.91 5.99 -14.11
CA GLY A 52 -14.12 6.56 -14.70
C GLY A 52 -14.77 5.64 -15.74
N THR A 53 -13.97 5.01 -16.61
CA THR A 53 -14.48 4.03 -17.59
C THR A 53 -15.03 2.78 -16.90
N GLY A 54 -14.40 2.32 -15.82
CA GLY A 54 -14.94 1.24 -14.99
C GLY A 54 -16.30 1.60 -14.37
N ALA A 55 -16.41 2.79 -13.78
CA ALA A 55 -17.64 3.30 -13.19
C ALA A 55 -18.75 3.49 -14.24
N PHE A 56 -18.37 3.96 -15.44
CA PHE A 56 -19.25 4.08 -16.60
C PHE A 56 -19.85 2.72 -16.97
N PHE A 57 -19.02 1.71 -17.21
CA PHE A 57 -19.51 0.38 -17.61
C PHE A 57 -20.29 -0.33 -16.50
N LEU A 58 -19.93 -0.12 -15.24
CA LEU A 58 -20.70 -0.62 -14.10
C LEU A 58 -22.10 0.00 -14.07
N THR A 59 -22.22 1.30 -14.31
CA THR A 59 -23.50 2.01 -14.30
C THR A 59 -24.34 1.71 -15.53
N LEU A 60 -23.70 1.51 -16.70
CA LEU A 60 -24.36 1.19 -17.97
C LEU A 60 -25.18 -0.11 -17.92
N ARG A 61 -24.91 -0.98 -16.93
CA ARG A 61 -25.73 -2.17 -16.64
C ARG A 61 -27.15 -1.84 -16.19
N TYR A 62 -27.34 -0.65 -15.63
CA TYR A 62 -28.57 -0.23 -14.95
C TYR A 62 -29.18 1.04 -15.54
N ALA A 63 -28.40 1.80 -16.31
CA ALA A 63 -28.73 3.13 -16.79
C ALA A 63 -28.31 3.34 -18.24
N GLY A 64 -28.84 4.39 -18.89
CA GLY A 64 -28.43 4.79 -20.23
C GLY A 64 -27.02 5.39 -20.28
N TYR A 65 -26.52 5.63 -21.49
CA TYR A 65 -25.17 6.17 -21.74
C TYR A 65 -24.93 7.50 -21.02
N PHE A 66 -25.86 8.44 -21.13
CA PHE A 66 -25.67 9.78 -20.57
C PHE A 66 -25.60 9.77 -19.03
N THR A 67 -26.50 9.06 -18.36
CA THR A 67 -26.50 8.96 -16.88
C THR A 67 -25.34 8.12 -16.35
N SER A 68 -24.85 7.17 -17.14
CA SER A 68 -23.60 6.46 -16.86
C SER A 68 -22.38 7.38 -16.96
N LEU A 69 -22.38 8.34 -17.90
CA LEU A 69 -21.35 9.38 -17.98
C LEU A 69 -21.39 10.30 -16.76
N ILE A 70 -22.57 10.73 -16.31
CA ILE A 70 -22.72 11.53 -15.07
C ILE A 70 -22.10 10.78 -13.88
N SER A 71 -22.35 9.48 -13.79
CA SER A 71 -21.83 8.63 -12.70
C SER A 71 -20.30 8.49 -12.77
N ALA A 72 -19.75 8.32 -13.98
CA ALA A 72 -18.30 8.30 -14.18
C ALA A 72 -17.64 9.63 -13.77
N LEU A 73 -18.24 10.76 -14.15
CA LEU A 73 -17.75 12.08 -13.77
C LEU A 73 -17.85 12.29 -12.26
N ALA A 74 -18.98 11.94 -11.63
CA ALA A 74 -19.14 12.04 -10.18
C ALA A 74 -18.10 11.19 -9.42
N PHE A 75 -17.75 10.02 -9.95
CA PHE A 75 -16.67 9.19 -9.41
C PHE A 75 -15.29 9.85 -9.58
N MET A 76 -14.94 10.29 -10.80
CA MET A 76 -13.64 10.88 -11.11
C MET A 76 -13.37 12.18 -10.33
N TYR A 77 -14.39 13.01 -10.14
CA TYR A 77 -14.31 14.28 -9.41
C TYR A 77 -14.58 14.13 -7.90
N SER A 78 -14.82 12.91 -7.40
CA SER A 78 -15.01 12.69 -5.96
C SER A 78 -13.82 13.20 -5.15
N GLY A 79 -14.07 13.58 -3.90
CA GLY A 79 -13.04 14.10 -3.00
C GLY A 79 -11.86 13.15 -2.81
N TYR A 80 -12.11 11.85 -2.97
CA TYR A 80 -11.12 10.79 -2.85
C TYR A 80 -9.95 10.98 -3.80
N PHE A 81 -10.21 11.20 -5.08
CA PHE A 81 -9.12 11.32 -6.04
C PHE A 81 -8.36 12.64 -5.91
N ALA A 82 -9.06 13.75 -5.67
CA ALA A 82 -8.41 15.04 -5.42
C ALA A 82 -7.45 14.95 -4.23
N ALA A 83 -7.87 14.31 -3.14
CA ALA A 83 -7.07 14.11 -1.95
C ALA A 83 -5.83 13.24 -2.20
N ARG A 84 -5.95 12.13 -2.93
CA ARG A 84 -4.83 11.22 -3.19
C ARG A 84 -3.81 11.80 -4.17
N ILE A 85 -4.27 12.56 -5.17
CA ILE A 85 -3.38 13.30 -6.08
C ILE A 85 -2.60 14.34 -5.29
N TYR A 86 -3.28 15.12 -4.44
CA TYR A 86 -2.65 16.12 -3.59
C TYR A 86 -1.60 15.52 -2.65
N ALA A 87 -1.96 14.47 -1.91
CA ALA A 87 -1.10 13.85 -0.92
C ALA A 87 0.04 13.01 -1.53
N GLY A 88 0.03 12.77 -2.85
CA GLY A 88 1.02 11.90 -3.48
C GLY A 88 0.81 10.40 -3.19
N HIS A 89 -0.40 10.00 -2.81
CA HIS A 89 -0.76 8.60 -2.52
C HIS A 89 -1.08 7.83 -3.81
N VAL A 90 -0.02 7.59 -4.59
CA VAL A 90 -0.10 6.96 -5.92
C VAL A 90 -0.69 5.56 -5.82
N ASP A 91 -0.21 4.74 -4.91
CA ASP A 91 -0.63 3.36 -4.66
C ASP A 91 -2.12 3.23 -4.32
N LEU A 92 -2.65 4.10 -3.45
CA LEU A 92 -4.07 4.13 -3.11
C LEU A 92 -4.93 4.50 -4.34
N LEU A 93 -4.48 5.46 -5.16
CA LEU A 93 -5.20 5.89 -6.36
C LEU A 93 -5.17 4.81 -7.44
N THR A 94 -3.98 4.29 -7.77
CA THR A 94 -3.81 3.27 -8.82
C THR A 94 -4.56 1.98 -8.51
N THR A 95 -4.72 1.65 -7.23
CA THR A 95 -5.48 0.48 -6.80
C THR A 95 -6.99 0.74 -6.82
N ALA A 96 -7.45 1.91 -6.34
CA ALA A 96 -8.88 2.26 -6.25
C ALA A 96 -9.61 2.20 -7.60
N VAL A 97 -8.95 2.59 -8.68
CA VAL A 97 -9.57 2.71 -10.01
C VAL A 97 -9.98 1.36 -10.61
N TRP A 98 -9.43 0.25 -10.10
CA TRP A 98 -9.80 -1.10 -10.53
C TRP A 98 -11.04 -1.65 -9.81
N ILE A 99 -11.45 -1.06 -8.67
CA ILE A 99 -12.63 -1.50 -7.90
C ILE A 99 -13.91 -1.54 -8.76
N PRO A 100 -14.30 -0.48 -9.50
CA PRO A 100 -15.51 -0.54 -10.33
C PRO A 100 -15.41 -1.60 -11.45
N TRP A 101 -14.22 -1.87 -11.98
CA TRP A 101 -13.99 -2.94 -12.96
C TRP A 101 -14.18 -4.33 -12.35
N VAL A 102 -13.68 -4.55 -11.13
CA VAL A 102 -13.87 -5.82 -10.42
C VAL A 102 -15.36 -6.02 -10.10
N ILE A 103 -16.05 -5.00 -9.59
CA ILE A 103 -17.50 -5.11 -9.31
C ILE A 103 -18.29 -5.43 -10.60
N ASN A 104 -18.04 -4.68 -11.68
CA ASN A 104 -18.70 -4.90 -12.97
C ASN A 104 -18.44 -6.30 -13.53
N SER A 105 -17.20 -6.77 -13.48
CA SER A 105 -16.84 -8.07 -14.04
C SER A 105 -17.42 -9.24 -13.23
N PHE A 106 -17.46 -9.16 -11.89
CA PHE A 106 -18.11 -10.18 -11.06
C PHE A 106 -19.63 -10.21 -11.27
N LEU A 107 -20.27 -9.06 -11.50
CA LEU A 107 -21.68 -9.00 -11.92
C LEU A 107 -21.88 -9.73 -13.26
N GLN A 108 -21.02 -9.50 -14.25
CA GLN A 108 -21.07 -10.18 -15.55
C GLN A 108 -20.89 -11.70 -15.44
N VAL A 109 -19.93 -12.15 -14.63
CA VAL A 109 -19.70 -13.58 -14.35
C VAL A 109 -20.92 -14.19 -13.65
N SER A 110 -21.57 -13.47 -12.73
CA SER A 110 -22.78 -13.98 -12.05
C SER A 110 -23.98 -14.19 -12.99
N GLU A 111 -24.02 -13.48 -14.11
CA GLU A 111 -25.07 -13.61 -15.12
C GLU A 111 -24.76 -14.74 -16.09
N ASN A 112 -23.53 -14.79 -16.59
CA ASN A 112 -23.06 -15.73 -17.59
C ASN A 112 -21.65 -16.26 -17.20
N PRO A 113 -21.58 -17.27 -16.30
CA PRO A 113 -20.30 -17.74 -15.75
C PRO A 113 -19.42 -18.49 -16.77
N ASN A 114 -20.01 -18.99 -17.86
CA ASN A 114 -19.29 -19.71 -18.91
C ASN A 114 -18.76 -18.78 -20.01
N LEU A 115 -19.11 -17.50 -19.98
CA LEU A 115 -18.71 -16.58 -21.04
C LEU A 115 -17.25 -16.15 -20.85
N ARG A 116 -16.38 -16.62 -21.76
CA ARG A 116 -14.93 -16.37 -21.74
C ARG A 116 -14.55 -14.90 -21.53
N LYS A 117 -15.22 -13.97 -22.21
CA LYS A 117 -14.97 -12.53 -22.08
C LYS A 117 -15.17 -12.03 -20.64
N ASN A 118 -16.19 -12.53 -19.94
CA ASN A 118 -16.48 -12.14 -18.56
C ASN A 118 -15.41 -12.66 -17.61
N LEU A 119 -14.98 -13.92 -17.80
CA LEU A 119 -13.90 -14.52 -17.03
C LEU A 119 -12.59 -13.77 -17.21
N ILE A 120 -12.21 -13.47 -18.46
CA ILE A 120 -10.99 -12.70 -18.76
C ILE A 120 -11.04 -11.32 -18.09
N LEU A 121 -12.15 -10.60 -18.21
CA LEU A 121 -12.28 -9.28 -17.60
C LEU A 121 -12.16 -9.34 -16.07
N ALA A 122 -12.77 -10.34 -15.43
CA ALA A 122 -12.70 -10.53 -13.98
C ALA A 122 -11.27 -10.89 -13.52
N ILE A 123 -10.61 -11.82 -14.22
CA ILE A 123 -9.22 -12.23 -13.92
C ILE A 123 -8.27 -11.05 -14.09
N VAL A 124 -8.38 -10.30 -15.18
CA VAL A 124 -7.50 -9.17 -15.50
C VAL A 124 -7.71 -8.03 -14.51
N SER A 125 -8.95 -7.61 -14.27
CA SER A 125 -9.23 -6.50 -13.34
C SER A 125 -8.80 -6.81 -11.91
N LEU A 126 -9.05 -8.02 -11.42
CA LEU A 126 -8.61 -8.44 -10.09
C LEU A 126 -7.07 -8.57 -10.01
N SER A 127 -6.43 -9.11 -11.05
CA SER A 127 -4.95 -9.18 -11.11
C SER A 127 -4.31 -7.80 -11.10
N LEU A 128 -4.87 -6.84 -11.85
CA LEU A 128 -4.37 -5.47 -11.90
C LEU A 128 -4.60 -4.74 -10.57
N LEU A 129 -5.71 -4.99 -9.89
CA LEU A 129 -5.94 -4.49 -8.53
C LEU A 129 -4.89 -5.03 -7.54
N ILE A 130 -4.54 -6.31 -7.60
CA ILE A 130 -3.52 -6.93 -6.75
C ILE A 130 -2.13 -6.32 -7.01
N LEU A 131 -1.78 -6.10 -8.29
CA LEU A 131 -0.46 -5.59 -8.68
C LEU A 131 -0.29 -4.08 -8.42
N ALA A 132 -1.37 -3.31 -8.31
CA ALA A 132 -1.35 -1.85 -8.22
C ALA A 132 -0.75 -1.28 -6.91
N GLY A 133 -0.50 -2.13 -5.91
CA GLY A 133 0.41 -1.83 -4.80
C GLY A 133 -0.25 -1.58 -3.43
N TYR A 134 -1.59 -1.44 -3.36
CA TYR A 134 -2.29 -1.20 -2.09
C TYR A 134 -3.16 -2.39 -1.62
N ASN A 135 -2.58 -3.27 -0.80
CA ASN A 135 -3.19 -4.54 -0.43
C ASN A 135 -4.47 -4.46 0.42
N ALA A 136 -4.73 -3.36 1.14
CA ALA A 136 -5.95 -3.26 1.96
C ALA A 136 -7.22 -3.25 1.10
N TYR A 137 -7.17 -2.69 -0.11
CA TYR A 137 -8.33 -2.64 -1.01
C TYR A 137 -8.67 -4.01 -1.59
N LEU A 138 -7.70 -4.92 -1.70
CA LEU A 138 -7.98 -6.31 -2.00
C LEU A 138 -8.89 -6.93 -0.94
N VAL A 139 -8.64 -6.66 0.35
CA VAL A 139 -9.47 -7.18 1.45
C VAL A 139 -10.89 -6.63 1.36
N PHE A 140 -11.05 -5.32 1.14
CA PHE A 140 -12.37 -4.70 1.00
C PHE A 140 -13.16 -5.23 -0.20
N VAL A 141 -12.47 -5.49 -1.32
CA VAL A 141 -13.07 -6.06 -2.53
C VAL A 141 -13.43 -7.53 -2.35
N LEU A 142 -12.61 -8.33 -1.67
CA LEU A 142 -12.95 -9.72 -1.34
C LEU A 142 -14.15 -9.79 -0.39
N GLU A 143 -14.24 -8.86 0.57
CA GLU A 143 -15.40 -8.70 1.45
C GLU A 143 -16.66 -8.32 0.66
N PHE A 144 -16.54 -7.38 -0.29
CA PHE A 144 -17.62 -7.07 -1.23
C PHE A 144 -18.06 -8.33 -1.99
N ILE A 145 -17.13 -9.10 -2.57
CA ILE A 145 -17.43 -10.31 -3.35
C ILE A 145 -18.12 -11.35 -2.46
N PHE A 146 -17.69 -11.51 -1.21
CA PHE A 146 -18.33 -12.41 -0.25
C PHE A 146 -19.77 -12.01 0.03
N LEU A 147 -20.03 -10.74 0.37
CA LEU A 147 -21.38 -10.24 0.61
C LEU A 147 -22.25 -10.30 -0.65
N PHE A 148 -21.66 -10.07 -1.82
CA PHE A 148 -22.33 -10.21 -3.11
C PHE A 148 -22.71 -11.67 -3.39
N SER A 149 -21.83 -12.63 -3.07
CA SER A 149 -22.14 -14.05 -3.11
C SER A 149 -23.31 -14.42 -2.21
N LEU A 150 -23.38 -13.87 -0.98
CA LEU A 150 -24.53 -14.07 -0.08
C LEU A 150 -25.83 -13.48 -0.66
N TYR A 151 -25.75 -12.30 -1.27
CA TYR A 151 -26.89 -11.71 -1.96
C TYR A 151 -27.38 -12.58 -3.13
N LEU A 152 -26.46 -13.21 -3.87
CA LEU A 152 -26.81 -14.12 -4.96
C LEU A 152 -27.45 -15.43 -4.49
N LEU A 153 -27.12 -15.93 -3.29
CA LEU A 153 -27.81 -17.08 -2.67
C LEU A 153 -29.32 -16.83 -2.57
N ILE A 154 -29.68 -15.61 -2.16
CA ILE A 154 -31.07 -15.21 -1.98
C ILE A 154 -31.73 -14.94 -3.34
N LYS A 155 -31.05 -14.22 -4.24
CA LYS A 155 -31.65 -13.75 -5.50
C LYS A 155 -31.72 -14.83 -6.59
N LYS A 156 -30.75 -15.73 -6.64
CA LYS A 156 -30.57 -16.71 -7.73
C LYS A 156 -30.10 -18.08 -7.19
N PRO A 157 -30.85 -18.72 -6.27
CA PRO A 157 -30.42 -19.96 -5.62
C PRO A 157 -30.09 -21.09 -6.61
N SER A 158 -30.85 -21.21 -7.69
CA SER A 158 -30.65 -22.24 -8.72
C SER A 158 -29.34 -22.11 -9.51
N ARG A 159 -28.68 -20.94 -9.51
CA ARG A 159 -27.42 -20.70 -10.24
C ARG A 159 -26.18 -20.78 -9.34
N ILE A 160 -26.36 -20.88 -8.02
CA ILE A 160 -25.25 -20.74 -7.08
C ILE A 160 -24.17 -21.81 -7.23
N ALA A 161 -24.59 -23.05 -7.53
CA ALA A 161 -23.70 -24.19 -7.72
C ALA A 161 -22.73 -23.98 -8.90
N ARG A 162 -23.03 -23.07 -9.82
CA ARG A 162 -22.13 -22.68 -10.92
C ARG A 162 -21.33 -21.42 -10.58
N ILE A 163 -21.98 -20.40 -10.00
CA ILE A 163 -21.36 -19.10 -9.74
C ILE A 163 -20.21 -19.19 -8.74
N PHE A 164 -20.39 -19.92 -7.63
CA PHE A 164 -19.41 -19.95 -6.54
C PHE A 164 -18.09 -20.61 -6.96
N PRO A 165 -18.08 -21.79 -7.60
CA PRO A 165 -16.85 -22.35 -8.16
C PRO A 165 -16.17 -21.41 -9.16
N THR A 166 -16.94 -20.71 -9.99
CA THR A 166 -16.38 -19.74 -10.96
C THR A 166 -15.74 -18.54 -10.26
N PHE A 167 -16.37 -17.96 -9.23
CA PHE A 167 -15.76 -16.87 -8.45
C PHE A 167 -14.48 -17.33 -7.77
N PHE A 168 -14.49 -18.52 -7.16
CA PHE A 168 -13.29 -19.11 -6.58
C PHE A 168 -12.19 -19.32 -7.62
N LEU A 169 -12.54 -19.84 -8.80
CA LEU A 169 -11.61 -20.01 -9.91
C LEU A 169 -11.00 -18.69 -10.35
N VAL A 170 -11.81 -17.63 -10.52
CA VAL A 170 -11.32 -16.28 -10.89
C VAL A 170 -10.31 -15.79 -9.84
N ILE A 171 -10.65 -15.88 -8.56
CA ILE A 171 -9.77 -15.45 -7.46
C ILE A 171 -8.47 -16.27 -7.45
N ALA A 172 -8.56 -17.60 -7.56
CA ALA A 172 -7.41 -18.50 -7.57
C ALA A 172 -6.49 -18.23 -8.76
N VAL A 173 -7.05 -18.02 -9.95
CA VAL A 173 -6.28 -17.67 -11.16
C VAL A 173 -5.64 -16.29 -11.01
N SER A 174 -6.34 -15.28 -10.49
CA SER A 174 -5.74 -13.95 -10.26
C SER A 174 -4.59 -14.00 -9.25
N ILE A 175 -4.72 -14.74 -8.14
CA ILE A 175 -3.64 -14.94 -7.17
C ILE A 175 -2.47 -15.70 -7.82
N GLY A 176 -2.76 -16.76 -8.59
CA GLY A 176 -1.75 -17.53 -9.30
C GLY A 176 -1.01 -16.71 -10.36
N LEU A 177 -1.70 -15.89 -11.16
CA LEU A 177 -1.06 -15.01 -12.15
C LEU A 177 -0.15 -13.97 -11.49
N THR A 178 -0.55 -13.47 -10.33
CA THR A 178 0.18 -12.41 -9.61
C THR A 178 1.19 -12.95 -8.58
N SER A 179 1.42 -14.27 -8.53
CA SER A 179 2.30 -14.90 -7.54
C SER A 179 3.74 -14.41 -7.56
N THR A 180 4.23 -13.95 -8.71
CA THR A 180 5.56 -13.30 -8.85
C THR A 180 5.72 -12.09 -7.92
N GLN A 181 4.65 -11.31 -7.67
CA GLN A 181 4.64 -10.23 -6.67
C GLN A 181 4.13 -10.71 -5.31
N TRP A 182 3.05 -11.50 -5.31
CA TRP A 182 2.31 -11.85 -4.10
C TRP A 182 3.12 -12.71 -3.13
N LEU A 183 3.88 -13.71 -3.61
CA LEU A 183 4.65 -14.59 -2.74
C LEU A 183 5.81 -13.87 -2.02
N PRO A 184 6.67 -13.08 -2.71
CA PRO A 184 7.65 -12.24 -2.02
C PRO A 184 7.01 -11.25 -1.04
N THR A 185 5.88 -10.64 -1.41
CA THR A 185 5.13 -9.70 -0.55
C THR A 185 4.64 -10.37 0.72
N TRP A 186 4.14 -11.60 0.61
CA TRP A 186 3.72 -12.41 1.77
C TRP A 186 4.92 -12.74 2.68
N GLN A 187 6.06 -13.13 2.11
CA GLN A 187 7.27 -13.40 2.89
C GLN A 187 7.76 -12.13 3.61
N LEU A 188 7.78 -10.98 2.94
CA LEU A 188 8.15 -9.71 3.55
C LEU A 188 7.19 -9.34 4.69
N THR A 189 5.88 -9.40 4.43
CA THR A 189 4.85 -9.08 5.44
C THR A 189 4.99 -9.97 6.67
N LYS A 190 5.24 -11.26 6.49
CA LYS A 190 5.47 -12.20 7.60
C LYS A 190 6.73 -11.86 8.42
N ASN A 191 7.78 -11.38 7.76
CA ASN A 191 9.06 -11.04 8.41
C ASN A 191 9.17 -9.55 8.82
N SER A 192 8.10 -8.77 8.68
CA SER A 192 8.07 -7.36 9.08
C SER A 192 7.39 -7.18 10.44
N ILE A 193 7.49 -5.97 10.99
CA ILE A 193 6.75 -5.56 12.19
C ILE A 193 5.22 -5.72 12.05
N ARG A 194 4.69 -5.83 10.82
CA ARG A 194 3.26 -6.10 10.57
C ARG A 194 2.90 -7.58 10.70
N GLY A 195 3.85 -8.51 10.54
CA GLY A 195 3.58 -9.96 10.51
C GLY A 195 2.93 -10.55 11.76
N GLN A 196 3.03 -9.84 12.89
CA GLN A 196 2.44 -10.21 14.18
C GLN A 196 1.01 -9.66 14.37
N GLY A 197 0.51 -8.88 13.40
CA GLY A 197 -0.74 -8.15 13.52
C GLY A 197 -0.61 -6.91 14.41
N LEU A 198 -1.54 -5.97 14.27
CA LEU A 198 -1.61 -4.74 15.03
C LEU A 198 -2.53 -4.93 16.24
N PRO A 199 -2.16 -4.38 17.42
CA PRO A 199 -3.12 -4.18 18.50
C PRO A 199 -4.34 -3.42 18.00
N TYR A 200 -5.52 -3.73 18.52
CA TYR A 200 -6.77 -3.14 18.04
C TYR A 200 -6.75 -1.60 18.07
N GLN A 201 -6.12 -0.99 19.09
CA GLN A 201 -5.98 0.47 19.19
C GLN A 201 -5.29 1.09 17.96
N LEU A 202 -4.27 0.42 17.41
CA LEU A 202 -3.59 0.84 16.18
C LEU A 202 -4.40 0.48 14.92
N ALA A 203 -5.08 -0.67 14.92
CA ALA A 203 -5.93 -1.09 13.80
C ALA A 203 -7.15 -0.16 13.64
N SER A 204 -7.74 0.31 14.74
CA SER A 204 -8.84 1.28 14.76
C SER A 204 -8.38 2.74 14.69
N TRP A 205 -7.08 3.00 14.61
CA TRP A 205 -6.58 4.37 14.49
C TRP A 205 -6.98 4.95 13.14
N GLY A 206 -7.45 6.21 13.10
CA GLY A 206 -8.02 6.83 11.90
C GLY A 206 -9.48 6.43 11.61
N SER A 207 -10.24 6.07 12.65
CA SER A 207 -11.69 5.84 12.54
C SER A 207 -12.44 7.16 12.34
N LEU A 208 -13.52 7.13 11.55
CA LEU A 208 -14.43 8.27 11.43
C LEU A 208 -15.21 8.42 12.76
N PRO A 209 -15.21 9.60 13.42
CA PRO A 209 -16.07 9.82 14.58
C PRO A 209 -17.54 9.80 14.15
N PHE A 210 -18.45 9.38 15.04
CA PHE A 210 -19.88 9.36 14.71
C PHE A 210 -20.42 10.74 14.30
N SER A 211 -19.96 11.81 14.96
CA SER A 211 -20.28 13.20 14.57
C SER A 211 -19.71 13.60 13.20
N GLY A 212 -18.67 12.89 12.74
CA GLY A 212 -18.06 13.06 11.43
C GLY A 212 -18.97 12.71 10.26
N LEU A 213 -20.13 12.07 10.49
CA LEU A 213 -21.18 11.93 9.47
C LEU A 213 -21.63 13.29 8.91
N LYS A 214 -21.47 14.38 9.69
CA LYS A 214 -21.71 15.75 9.23
C LYS A 214 -20.83 16.16 8.06
N LEU A 215 -19.64 15.55 7.90
CA LEU A 215 -18.71 15.84 6.80
C LEU A 215 -19.26 15.45 5.42
N PHE A 216 -20.22 14.53 5.35
CA PHE A 216 -20.91 14.21 4.10
C PHE A 216 -21.85 15.34 3.63
N TYR A 217 -22.20 16.28 4.51
CA TYR A 217 -23.00 17.46 4.20
C TYR A 217 -22.17 18.75 4.19
N ASN A 218 -21.28 18.92 5.18
CA ASN A 218 -20.34 20.03 5.27
C ASN A 218 -18.89 19.49 5.30
N PRO A 219 -18.29 19.23 4.13
CA PRO A 219 -17.00 18.54 4.06
C PRO A 219 -15.80 19.42 4.47
N LEU A 220 -16.04 20.67 4.87
CA LEU A 220 -15.04 21.64 5.34
C LEU A 220 -15.17 21.92 6.85
N ASP A 221 -15.94 21.13 7.60
CA ASP A 221 -16.13 21.36 9.03
C ASP A 221 -14.89 20.96 9.85
N HIS A 222 -14.01 21.94 10.12
CA HIS A 222 -12.78 21.72 10.89
C HIS A 222 -13.02 21.11 12.27
N ARG A 223 -14.15 21.41 12.93
CA ARG A 223 -14.47 20.83 14.25
C ARG A 223 -14.63 19.31 14.19
N GLU A 224 -15.04 18.78 13.04
CA GLU A 224 -15.17 17.35 12.81
C GLU A 224 -13.89 16.75 12.21
N LEU A 225 -13.20 17.48 11.32
CA LEU A 225 -11.93 17.04 10.73
C LEU A 225 -10.83 16.86 11.79
N ASP A 226 -10.76 17.77 12.77
CA ASP A 226 -9.76 17.74 13.84
C ASP A 226 -9.94 16.56 14.81
N LYS A 227 -11.12 15.91 14.78
CA LYS A 227 -11.37 14.69 15.56
C LYS A 227 -10.81 13.43 14.89
N ILE A 228 -10.42 13.49 13.61
CA ILE A 228 -9.85 12.36 12.87
C ILE A 228 -8.35 12.26 13.16
N SER A 229 -7.90 11.12 13.70
CA SER A 229 -6.60 10.97 14.36
C SER A 229 -5.34 11.14 13.49
N PHE A 230 -5.45 11.22 12.15
CA PHE A 230 -4.32 11.45 11.23
C PHE A 230 -4.34 12.88 10.64
N ASN A 231 -5.04 13.84 11.25
CA ASN A 231 -4.90 15.25 10.89
C ASN A 231 -3.61 15.83 11.50
N LEU A 232 -2.45 15.28 11.09
CA LEU A 232 -1.12 15.73 11.48
C LEU A 232 -0.74 16.85 10.51
N GLY A 233 -0.83 18.11 10.98
CA GLY A 233 -0.62 19.34 10.20
C GLY A 233 0.40 19.21 9.05
N GLY A 234 -0.07 19.41 7.83
CA GLY A 234 0.68 19.18 6.59
C GLY A 234 -0.19 19.04 5.32
N GLY A 235 -1.52 19.00 5.48
CA GLY A 235 -2.49 19.00 4.38
C GLY A 235 -2.79 20.40 3.81
N PRO A 236 -3.72 20.52 2.84
CA PRO A 236 -4.12 21.83 2.34
C PRO A 236 -4.75 22.62 3.48
N LYS A 237 -4.70 23.97 3.42
CA LYS A 237 -5.18 24.83 4.52
C LYS A 237 -6.61 24.51 4.95
N ALA A 238 -7.47 24.17 4.00
CA ALA A 238 -8.86 23.77 4.25
C ALA A 238 -9.03 22.33 4.76
N ASN A 239 -8.00 21.49 4.63
CA ASN A 239 -7.96 20.06 4.95
C ASN A 239 -9.30 19.33 4.76
N PRO A 240 -9.88 19.40 3.55
CA PRO A 240 -11.26 19.04 3.34
C PRO A 240 -11.47 17.51 3.44
N PHE A 241 -12.70 17.05 3.65
CA PHE A 241 -13.01 15.64 3.86
C PHE A 241 -12.66 14.77 2.64
N ASP A 242 -11.65 13.90 2.78
CA ASP A 242 -11.03 13.17 1.68
C ASP A 242 -11.90 12.08 1.04
N HIS A 243 -12.98 11.61 1.67
CA HIS A 243 -13.90 10.62 1.07
C HIS A 243 -15.24 11.24 0.62
N PHE A 244 -15.29 12.56 0.41
CA PHE A 244 -16.53 13.26 0.04
C PHE A 244 -17.08 12.80 -1.33
N PRO A 245 -18.29 12.19 -1.37
CA PRO A 245 -18.88 11.66 -2.60
C PRO A 245 -19.79 12.67 -3.34
N GLY A 246 -19.90 13.90 -2.85
CA GLY A 246 -20.84 14.92 -3.33
C GLY A 246 -22.14 14.94 -2.53
N ARG A 247 -22.49 16.10 -1.98
CA ARG A 247 -23.70 16.31 -1.17
C ARG A 247 -24.93 16.22 -2.05
N ILE A 248 -24.89 16.78 -3.27
CA ILE A 248 -26.00 16.73 -4.22
C ILE A 248 -26.30 15.27 -4.60
N SER A 249 -25.27 14.46 -4.84
CA SER A 249 -25.40 13.01 -5.07
C SER A 249 -26.14 12.32 -3.93
N LEU A 250 -25.74 12.60 -2.69
CA LEU A 250 -26.36 12.04 -1.48
C LEU A 250 -27.82 12.51 -1.31
N LEU A 251 -28.10 13.79 -1.51
CA LEU A 251 -29.46 14.35 -1.40
C LEU A 251 -30.41 13.75 -2.43
N ILE A 252 -29.95 13.50 -3.67
CA ILE A 252 -30.75 12.82 -4.69
C ILE A 252 -31.07 11.38 -4.25
N ILE A 253 -30.09 10.65 -3.70
CA ILE A 253 -30.30 9.28 -3.20
C ILE A 253 -31.27 9.27 -2.03
N LEU A 254 -31.06 10.13 -1.03
CA LEU A 254 -31.95 10.26 0.14
C LEU A 254 -33.37 10.68 -0.26
N GLY A 255 -33.48 11.63 -1.19
CA GLY A 255 -34.77 12.07 -1.75
C GLY A 255 -35.50 10.94 -2.46
N TYR A 256 -34.78 10.12 -3.24
CA TYR A 256 -35.36 8.94 -3.88
C TYR A 256 -35.83 7.88 -2.87
N ILE A 257 -35.02 7.58 -1.85
CA ILE A 257 -35.39 6.63 -0.78
C ILE A 257 -36.63 7.12 -0.05
N THR A 258 -36.67 8.40 0.31
CA THR A 258 -37.82 9.03 0.99
C THR A 258 -39.07 8.96 0.13
N TYR A 259 -38.96 9.33 -1.15
CA TYR A 259 -40.06 9.20 -2.12
C TYR A 259 -40.55 7.74 -2.24
N PHE A 260 -39.63 6.78 -2.33
CA PHE A 260 -39.95 5.36 -2.41
C PHE A 260 -40.74 4.89 -1.17
N LEU A 261 -40.26 5.21 0.04
CA LEU A 261 -40.91 4.84 1.30
C LEU A 261 -42.29 5.50 1.45
N LEU A 262 -42.40 6.81 1.21
CA LEU A 262 -43.68 7.53 1.29
C LEU A 262 -44.68 7.02 0.25
N SER A 263 -44.25 6.75 -0.99
CA SER A 263 -45.13 6.21 -2.03
C SER A 263 -45.72 4.86 -1.61
N ARG A 264 -44.93 4.01 -0.94
CA ARG A 264 -45.38 2.71 -0.43
C ARG A 264 -46.35 2.87 0.74
N PHE A 265 -46.08 3.80 1.65
CA PHE A 265 -46.93 4.06 2.82
C PHE A 265 -48.30 4.60 2.42
N PHE A 266 -48.35 5.63 1.57
CA PHE A 266 -49.61 6.32 1.25
C PHE A 266 -50.43 5.66 0.14
N THR A 267 -49.80 5.05 -0.86
CA THR A 267 -50.56 4.53 -2.02
C THR A 267 -50.74 3.01 -2.01
N GLY A 268 -50.08 2.29 -1.10
CA GLY A 268 -50.04 0.82 -1.07
C GLY A 268 -49.41 0.17 -2.32
N LYS A 269 -49.12 0.94 -3.37
CA LYS A 269 -48.61 0.50 -4.66
C LYS A 269 -47.11 0.77 -4.75
N LYS A 270 -46.37 -0.15 -5.39
CA LYS A 270 -44.97 0.07 -5.79
C LYS A 270 -44.92 1.11 -6.93
N ARG A 271 -44.94 2.41 -6.59
CA ARG A 271 -45.01 3.47 -7.60
C ARG A 271 -43.69 3.73 -8.33
N SER A 272 -42.54 3.33 -7.76
CA SER A 272 -41.26 3.28 -8.49
C SER A 272 -40.57 1.92 -8.33
N SER A 273 -40.36 1.23 -9.45
CA SER A 273 -39.51 0.04 -9.48
C SER A 273 -38.07 0.46 -9.82
N ILE A 274 -37.16 0.24 -8.88
CA ILE A 274 -35.73 0.27 -9.11
C ILE A 274 -35.19 -1.16 -9.00
N ASN A 275 -34.07 -1.44 -9.68
CA ASN A 275 -33.43 -2.75 -9.60
C ASN A 275 -33.09 -3.08 -8.14
N SER A 276 -33.28 -4.33 -7.72
CA SER A 276 -32.95 -4.77 -6.36
C SER A 276 -31.48 -4.55 -6.01
N ASP A 277 -30.60 -4.49 -7.01
CA ASP A 277 -29.17 -4.21 -6.83
C ASP A 277 -28.94 -2.82 -6.23
N PHE A 278 -29.84 -1.85 -6.43
CA PHE A 278 -29.78 -0.55 -5.77
C PHE A 278 -29.81 -0.69 -4.24
N TRP A 279 -30.74 -1.51 -3.73
CA TRP A 279 -30.89 -1.72 -2.28
C TRP A 279 -29.71 -2.51 -1.71
N PHE A 280 -29.14 -3.42 -2.49
CA PHE A 280 -27.91 -4.11 -2.13
C PHE A 280 -26.71 -3.15 -2.08
N PHE A 281 -26.55 -2.26 -3.06
CA PHE A 281 -25.49 -1.24 -3.04
C PHE A 281 -25.66 -0.24 -1.90
N LEU A 282 -26.90 0.11 -1.57
CA LEU A 282 -27.20 0.96 -0.40
C LEU A 282 -26.81 0.24 0.89
N PHE A 283 -27.19 -1.03 1.05
CA PHE A 283 -26.79 -1.86 2.18
C PHE A 283 -25.26 -1.92 2.31
N LEU A 284 -24.54 -2.20 1.22
CA LEU A 284 -23.08 -2.22 1.23
C LEU A 284 -22.47 -0.87 1.59
N SER A 285 -23.03 0.23 1.07
CA SER A 285 -22.55 1.57 1.38
C SER A 285 -22.68 1.89 2.87
N ILE A 286 -23.80 1.48 3.49
CA ILE A 286 -24.03 1.60 4.94
C ILE A 286 -23.11 0.65 5.73
N PHE A 287 -22.93 -0.58 5.26
CA PHE A 287 -22.07 -1.58 5.90
C PHE A 287 -20.61 -1.12 5.96
N PHE A 288 -20.04 -0.68 4.83
CA PHE A 288 -18.67 -0.15 4.80
C PHE A 288 -18.53 1.19 5.53
N LEU A 289 -19.58 2.02 5.56
CA LEU A 289 -19.62 3.20 6.44
C LEU A 289 -19.57 2.79 7.92
N TRP A 290 -20.28 1.75 8.33
CA TRP A 290 -20.23 1.28 9.72
C TRP A 290 -18.86 0.72 10.11
N ILE A 291 -18.18 0.02 9.20
CA ILE A 291 -16.78 -0.39 9.41
C ILE A 291 -15.89 0.85 9.60
N SER A 292 -16.11 1.90 8.81
CA SER A 292 -15.31 3.12 8.83
C SER A 292 -15.38 3.90 10.16
N LEU A 293 -16.46 3.73 10.91
CA LEU A 293 -16.64 4.29 12.26
C LEU A 293 -15.77 3.61 13.32
N GLY A 294 -15.21 2.43 13.02
CA GLY A 294 -14.22 1.75 13.83
C GLY A 294 -14.62 1.55 15.29
N ASN A 295 -13.86 2.16 16.22
CA ASN A 295 -14.08 2.08 17.66
C ASN A 295 -15.06 3.14 18.22
N ASN A 296 -15.60 4.02 17.37
CA ASN A 296 -16.49 5.13 17.79
C ASN A 296 -17.97 4.73 17.93
N VAL A 297 -18.35 3.49 17.59
CA VAL A 297 -19.73 3.01 17.63
C VAL A 297 -19.81 1.64 18.31
N LYS A 298 -20.89 1.41 19.07
CA LYS A 298 -21.22 0.12 19.70
C LYS A 298 -22.60 -0.36 19.24
N PRO A 299 -22.76 -1.62 18.78
CA PRO A 299 -21.69 -2.61 18.58
C PRO A 299 -20.76 -2.23 17.42
N GLY A 300 -19.45 -2.47 17.61
CA GLY A 300 -18.42 -2.04 16.65
C GLY A 300 -18.17 -3.10 15.58
N LEU A 301 -18.70 -2.90 14.38
CA LEU A 301 -18.52 -3.85 13.26
C LEU A 301 -17.03 -4.07 12.91
N HIS A 302 -16.22 -3.00 12.93
CA HIS A 302 -14.77 -3.13 12.73
C HIS A 302 -14.10 -3.99 13.81
N TYR A 303 -14.50 -3.87 15.07
CA TYR A 303 -13.98 -4.72 16.15
C TYR A 303 -14.37 -6.19 15.95
N PHE A 304 -15.61 -6.44 15.53
CA PHE A 304 -16.07 -7.78 15.18
C PHE A 304 -15.23 -8.39 14.04
N LEU A 305 -15.03 -7.64 12.94
CA LEU A 305 -14.23 -8.08 11.80
C LEU A 305 -12.75 -8.26 12.16
N TYR A 306 -12.17 -7.40 13.01
CA TYR A 306 -10.81 -7.56 13.52
C TYR A 306 -10.58 -8.90 14.24
N ASN A 307 -11.60 -9.38 14.96
CA ASN A 307 -11.54 -10.65 15.67
C ASN A 307 -11.83 -11.85 14.76
N LEU A 308 -12.78 -11.71 13.82
CA LEU A 308 -13.25 -12.79 12.95
C LEU A 308 -12.37 -13.00 11.70
N VAL A 309 -11.96 -11.92 11.04
CA VAL A 309 -11.26 -11.94 9.75
C VAL A 309 -9.79 -11.63 9.98
N PRO A 310 -8.87 -12.62 9.86
CA PRO A 310 -7.46 -12.43 10.20
C PRO A 310 -6.78 -11.25 9.50
N PHE A 311 -7.22 -10.92 8.28
CA PHE A 311 -6.63 -9.84 7.48
C PHE A 311 -6.83 -8.44 8.08
N TYR A 312 -7.91 -8.21 8.84
CA TYR A 312 -8.17 -6.92 9.49
C TYR A 312 -7.13 -6.60 10.58
N ARG A 313 -6.37 -7.59 11.07
CA ARG A 313 -5.27 -7.35 12.01
C ARG A 313 -4.05 -6.71 11.36
N TYR A 314 -3.93 -6.77 10.03
CA TYR A 314 -2.80 -6.21 9.29
C TYR A 314 -3.09 -4.82 8.69
N ILE A 315 -4.33 -4.36 8.79
CA ILE A 315 -4.80 -3.10 8.21
C ILE A 315 -5.05 -2.10 9.36
N ARG A 316 -4.88 -0.80 9.06
CA ARG A 316 -5.23 0.32 9.93
C ARG A 316 -5.98 1.38 9.12
N ILE A 317 -6.50 2.40 9.79
CA ILE A 317 -7.23 3.52 9.16
C ILE A 317 -8.60 3.05 8.61
N PRO A 318 -9.55 2.72 9.50
CA PRO A 318 -10.86 2.19 9.10
C PRO A 318 -11.62 3.09 8.13
N ILE A 319 -11.41 4.41 8.18
CA ILE A 319 -12.06 5.38 7.27
C ILE A 319 -11.85 5.04 5.79
N GLN A 320 -10.77 4.34 5.44
CA GLN A 320 -10.50 3.91 4.06
C GLN A 320 -11.53 2.92 3.50
N ASN A 321 -12.31 2.25 4.36
CA ASN A 321 -13.44 1.41 3.92
C ASN A 321 -14.47 2.21 3.11
N LEU A 322 -14.50 3.54 3.26
CA LEU A 322 -15.34 4.44 2.47
C LEU A 322 -15.03 4.42 0.96
N ILE A 323 -13.92 3.81 0.52
CA ILE A 323 -13.66 3.65 -0.91
C ILE A 323 -14.77 2.86 -1.63
N ILE A 324 -15.40 1.89 -0.97
CA ILE A 324 -16.52 1.14 -1.54
C ILE A 324 -17.75 2.05 -1.73
N PRO A 325 -18.22 2.81 -0.72
CA PRO A 325 -19.21 3.87 -0.90
C PRO A 325 -18.85 4.90 -1.99
N VAL A 326 -17.60 5.35 -2.07
CA VAL A 326 -17.14 6.29 -3.11
C VAL A 326 -17.36 5.74 -4.52
N VAL A 327 -17.26 4.41 -4.72
CA VAL A 327 -17.60 3.75 -5.99
C VAL A 327 -19.11 3.57 -6.17
N LEU A 328 -19.83 3.13 -5.13
CA LEU A 328 -21.24 2.74 -5.24
C LEU A 328 -22.22 3.93 -5.27
N ILE A 329 -21.91 5.05 -4.62
CA ILE A 329 -22.77 6.24 -4.60
C ILE A 329 -22.98 6.80 -6.02
N PRO A 330 -21.93 7.04 -6.84
CA PRO A 330 -22.12 7.43 -8.23
C PRO A 330 -22.94 6.44 -9.05
N VAL A 331 -22.77 5.13 -8.85
CA VAL A 331 -23.56 4.11 -9.56
C VAL A 331 -25.04 4.21 -9.19
N MET A 332 -25.36 4.29 -7.89
CA MET A 332 -26.74 4.46 -7.40
C MET A 332 -27.36 5.77 -7.90
N LEU A 333 -26.59 6.85 -7.96
CA LEU A 333 -27.01 8.13 -8.54
C LEU A 333 -27.41 7.94 -10.02
N GLY A 334 -26.59 7.27 -10.83
CA GLY A 334 -26.92 6.94 -12.22
C GLY A 334 -28.21 6.13 -12.37
N MET A 335 -28.44 5.15 -11.51
CA MET A 335 -29.67 4.34 -11.49
C MET A 335 -30.92 5.20 -11.25
N ILE A 336 -30.83 6.20 -10.37
CA ILE A 336 -31.92 7.14 -10.06
C ILE A 336 -32.11 8.12 -11.22
N LEU A 337 -31.04 8.76 -11.69
CA LEU A 337 -31.12 9.75 -12.77
C LEU A 337 -31.66 9.15 -14.07
N ASN A 338 -31.45 7.86 -14.31
CA ASN A 338 -32.03 7.15 -15.45
C ASN A 338 -33.56 7.13 -15.46
N LYS A 339 -34.21 7.35 -14.30
CA LYS A 339 -35.66 7.47 -14.18
C LYS A 339 -36.17 8.87 -14.53
N VAL A 340 -35.29 9.87 -14.56
CA VAL A 340 -35.63 11.25 -14.94
C VAL A 340 -35.79 11.30 -16.46
N LYS A 341 -37.01 11.56 -16.95
CA LYS A 341 -37.29 11.59 -18.40
C LYS A 341 -36.72 12.81 -19.12
N SER A 342 -36.60 13.95 -18.41
CA SER A 342 -36.11 15.20 -19.01
C SER A 342 -34.59 15.18 -19.14
N TYR A 343 -34.10 15.15 -20.38
CA TYR A 343 -32.67 15.24 -20.67
C TYR A 343 -32.06 16.57 -20.21
N LEU A 344 -32.80 17.68 -20.37
CA LEU A 344 -32.38 18.98 -19.85
C LEU A 344 -32.17 18.93 -18.33
N LEU A 345 -33.08 18.30 -17.59
CA LEU A 345 -32.92 18.16 -16.13
C LEU A 345 -31.71 17.28 -15.77
N GLN A 346 -31.45 16.21 -16.53
CA GLN A 346 -30.25 15.40 -16.34
C GLN A 346 -28.97 16.22 -16.57
N ILE A 347 -28.92 17.07 -17.61
CA ILE A 347 -27.79 17.98 -17.86
C ILE A 347 -27.61 18.96 -16.71
N VAL A 348 -28.69 19.63 -16.28
CA VAL A 348 -28.65 20.60 -15.18
C VAL A 348 -28.12 19.95 -13.90
N LEU A 349 -28.63 18.77 -13.56
CA LEU A 349 -28.15 18.01 -12.39
C LEU A 349 -26.68 17.60 -12.55
N CYS A 350 -26.25 17.17 -13.74
CA CYS A 350 -24.85 16.88 -14.04
C CYS A 350 -23.96 18.10 -13.76
N LEU A 351 -24.32 19.26 -14.28
CA LEU A 351 -23.56 20.50 -14.08
C LEU A 351 -23.47 20.89 -12.61
N PHE A 352 -24.55 20.72 -11.85
CA PHE A 352 -24.53 20.97 -10.40
C PHE A 352 -23.65 19.96 -9.65
N ILE A 353 -23.72 18.67 -9.97
CA ILE A 353 -22.92 17.62 -9.33
C ILE A 353 -21.44 17.82 -9.63
N VAL A 354 -21.08 17.97 -10.91
CA VAL A 354 -19.69 18.20 -11.34
C VAL A 354 -19.19 19.55 -10.81
N GLY A 355 -20.03 20.58 -10.83
CA GLY A 355 -19.72 21.90 -10.27
C GLY A 355 -19.40 21.84 -8.78
N GLU A 356 -20.23 21.17 -7.96
CA GLU A 356 -19.97 20.98 -6.53
C GLU A 356 -18.65 20.24 -6.30
N LEU A 357 -18.47 19.11 -6.98
CA LEU A 357 -17.27 18.28 -6.80
C LEU A 357 -16.00 18.98 -7.30
N PHE A 358 -16.09 19.77 -8.37
CA PHE A 358 -14.98 20.58 -8.85
C PHE A 358 -14.63 21.70 -7.87
N ILE A 359 -15.62 22.45 -7.36
CA ILE A 359 -15.40 23.49 -6.34
C ILE A 359 -14.76 22.87 -5.10
N PHE A 360 -15.26 21.72 -4.64
CA PHE A 360 -14.67 20.98 -3.53
C PHE A 360 -13.23 20.54 -3.83
N GLY A 361 -12.99 19.94 -5.00
CA GLY A 361 -11.66 19.48 -5.41
C GLY A 361 -10.63 20.60 -5.50
N ARG A 362 -11.06 21.84 -5.78
CA ARG A 362 -10.17 23.02 -5.77
C ARG A 362 -9.58 23.33 -4.41
N GLU A 363 -10.18 22.89 -3.31
CA GLU A 363 -9.59 23.04 -1.97
C GLU A 363 -8.27 22.27 -1.81
N TYR A 364 -8.02 21.28 -2.68
CA TYR A 364 -6.75 20.58 -2.79
C TYR A 364 -5.77 21.22 -3.79
N ILE A 365 -6.22 22.21 -4.57
CA ILE A 365 -5.42 22.86 -5.60
C ILE A 365 -5.02 24.25 -5.11
N PHE A 366 -3.77 24.40 -4.70
CA PHE A 366 -3.18 25.69 -4.41
C PHE A 366 -1.92 25.92 -5.25
N LEU A 367 -1.71 27.17 -5.61
CA LEU A 367 -0.49 27.60 -6.28
C LEU A 367 0.53 27.94 -5.20
N THR A 368 1.48 27.04 -4.99
CA THR A 368 2.72 27.37 -4.27
C THR A 368 3.85 27.51 -5.25
N ILE A 369 4.79 28.41 -4.95
CA ILE A 369 6.11 28.35 -5.57
C ILE A 369 6.72 27.02 -5.14
N LEU A 370 6.64 26.02 -6.01
CA LEU A 370 7.31 24.76 -5.77
C LEU A 370 8.81 25.07 -5.72
N PRO A 371 9.51 24.76 -4.61
CA PRO A 371 10.95 24.89 -4.61
C PRO A 371 11.47 24.02 -5.75
N VAL A 372 12.43 24.54 -6.52
CA VAL A 372 13.04 23.81 -7.64
C VAL A 372 13.49 22.41 -7.22
N GLN A 373 13.86 22.24 -5.95
CA GLN A 373 14.09 20.96 -5.31
C GLN A 373 13.56 20.98 -3.86
N LYS A 374 12.86 19.92 -3.45
CA LYS A 374 12.46 19.70 -2.05
C LYS A 374 13.70 19.59 -1.14
N HIS A 375 14.72 18.88 -1.59
CA HIS A 375 15.90 18.60 -0.77
C HIS A 375 16.94 19.72 -0.83
N ASN A 376 17.46 20.12 0.33
CA ASN A 376 18.48 21.16 0.45
C ASN A 376 19.82 20.69 -0.14
N LYS A 377 20.27 21.36 -1.21
CA LYS A 377 21.53 21.03 -1.92
C LYS A 377 22.76 21.05 -1.03
N SER A 378 22.82 21.94 -0.02
CA SER A 378 23.95 22.02 0.90
C SER A 378 24.05 20.75 1.75
N ILE A 379 22.92 20.31 2.33
CA ILE A 379 22.85 19.06 3.10
C ILE A 379 23.27 17.88 2.22
N ILE A 380 22.68 17.74 1.03
CA ILE A 380 23.02 16.65 0.10
C ILE A 380 24.50 16.69 -0.31
N SER A 381 25.05 17.88 -0.58
CA SER A 381 26.46 18.03 -0.93
C SER A 381 27.39 17.60 0.21
N GLN A 382 27.05 17.94 1.46
CA GLN A 382 27.84 17.52 2.61
C GLN A 382 27.76 15.99 2.83
N ILE A 383 26.58 15.39 2.63
CA ILE A 383 26.41 13.93 2.70
C ILE A 383 27.22 13.24 1.59
N ASN A 384 27.18 13.75 0.37
CA ASN A 384 27.91 13.14 -0.76
C ASN A 384 29.45 13.27 -0.63
N LYS A 385 29.95 14.18 0.22
CA LYS A 385 31.38 14.26 0.56
C LYS A 385 31.80 13.16 1.55
N ILE A 386 30.86 12.47 2.18
CA ILE A 386 31.15 11.34 3.07
C ILE A 386 31.79 10.24 2.22
N SER A 387 33.07 10.00 2.45
CA SER A 387 33.84 8.96 1.77
C SER A 387 33.80 7.66 2.58
N GLY A 388 33.87 6.52 1.89
CA GLY A 388 33.93 5.21 2.53
C GLY A 388 32.57 4.55 2.74
N THR A 389 32.52 3.57 3.64
CA THR A 389 31.36 2.67 3.81
C THR A 389 30.52 2.96 5.04
N GLY A 390 30.69 4.12 5.68
CA GLY A 390 29.89 4.52 6.83
C GLY A 390 28.46 4.91 6.45
N ARG A 391 27.52 4.75 7.38
CA ARG A 391 26.10 5.09 7.20
C ARG A 391 25.71 6.38 7.91
N LEU A 392 24.65 6.99 7.41
CA LEU A 392 24.00 8.15 8.02
C LEU A 392 22.95 7.70 9.05
N LEU A 393 22.93 8.36 10.21
CA LEU A 393 21.79 8.37 11.12
C LEU A 393 21.05 9.70 11.01
N PRO A 394 19.85 9.72 10.44
CA PRO A 394 18.92 10.83 10.61
C PRO A 394 18.45 10.90 12.08
N ALA A 395 18.92 11.88 12.85
CA ALA A 395 18.57 12.08 14.25
C ALA A 395 17.29 12.92 14.41
N PHE A 396 16.27 12.59 13.60
CA PHE A 396 14.97 13.24 13.58
C PHE A 396 13.89 12.26 13.14
N ARG A 397 12.62 12.64 13.28
CA ARG A 397 11.46 11.73 13.16
C ARG A 397 10.54 12.11 12.01
N VAL A 398 9.53 11.27 11.79
CA VAL A 398 8.41 11.51 10.87
C VAL A 398 7.59 12.78 11.17
N ILE A 399 7.74 13.35 12.37
CA ILE A 399 7.22 14.67 12.71
C ILE A 399 8.43 15.52 13.09
N SER A 400 9.01 16.19 12.10
CA SER A 400 10.16 17.08 12.28
C SER A 400 10.16 18.18 11.22
N SER A 401 10.63 19.38 11.59
CA SER A 401 10.68 20.55 10.69
C SER A 401 11.69 20.39 9.56
N ILE A 402 12.66 19.49 9.68
CA ILE A 402 13.66 19.23 8.63
C ILE A 402 13.05 18.51 7.42
N LEU A 403 11.91 17.82 7.56
CA LEU A 403 11.28 17.02 6.51
C LEU A 403 10.90 17.84 5.25
N ASP A 404 10.68 19.14 5.41
CA ASP A 404 10.45 20.08 4.30
C ASP A 404 11.68 20.25 3.39
N ARG A 405 12.87 19.94 3.93
CA ARG A 405 14.18 20.16 3.30
C ARG A 405 15.00 18.89 3.15
N PHE A 406 14.63 17.80 3.82
CA PHE A 406 15.27 16.48 3.75
C PHE A 406 14.35 15.41 4.37
N ASP A 407 13.86 14.44 3.60
CA ASP A 407 13.03 13.36 4.14
C ASP A 407 13.81 12.08 4.46
N LEU A 408 13.21 11.22 5.29
CA LEU A 408 13.83 9.98 5.79
C LEU A 408 14.18 8.96 4.69
N ASN A 409 13.59 9.08 3.49
CA ASN A 409 13.85 8.18 2.36
C ASN A 409 14.70 8.84 1.26
N ALA A 410 15.24 10.05 1.50
CA ALA A 410 16.13 10.74 0.56
C ALA A 410 17.38 9.93 0.19
N SER A 411 17.80 9.01 1.07
CA SER A 411 18.85 8.01 0.85
C SER A 411 18.66 7.21 -0.43
N MET A 412 17.44 6.81 -0.77
CA MET A 412 17.16 6.06 -1.99
C MET A 412 17.36 6.90 -3.25
N LEU A 413 17.01 8.19 -3.20
CA LEU A 413 17.14 9.11 -4.33
C LEU A 413 18.61 9.47 -4.60
N TYR A 414 19.37 9.77 -3.54
CA TYR A 414 20.76 10.21 -3.65
C TYR A 414 21.80 9.09 -3.45
N ARG A 415 21.35 7.87 -3.20
CA ARG A 415 22.18 6.65 -3.09
C ARG A 415 23.24 6.69 -1.99
N PHE A 416 22.91 7.29 -0.85
CA PHE A 416 23.68 7.13 0.39
C PHE A 416 22.97 6.14 1.32
N GLU A 417 23.73 5.44 2.15
CA GLU A 417 23.15 4.45 3.06
C GLU A 417 22.72 5.06 4.39
N SER A 418 21.49 4.77 4.79
CA SER A 418 20.88 5.19 6.03
C SER A 418 20.51 3.98 6.88
N ILE A 419 20.67 4.13 8.19
CA ILE A 419 20.17 3.15 9.16
C ILE A 419 18.69 3.39 9.50
N SER A 420 18.10 4.48 9.04
CA SER A 420 16.69 4.83 9.25
C SER A 420 15.94 4.93 7.92
N GLY A 421 14.64 5.19 7.99
CA GLY A 421 13.74 5.34 6.85
C GLY A 421 12.28 5.48 7.30
N TYR A 422 11.38 5.67 6.33
CA TYR A 422 9.94 5.62 6.52
C TYR A 422 9.33 4.48 5.71
N ASP A 423 8.84 3.43 6.40
CA ASP A 423 8.21 2.26 5.79
C ASP A 423 7.37 1.49 6.82
N PRO A 424 6.11 1.11 6.56
CA PRO A 424 5.32 0.28 7.47
C PRO A 424 5.78 -1.20 7.54
N LEU A 425 6.59 -1.69 6.60
CA LEU A 425 7.07 -3.07 6.46
C LEU A 425 8.54 -3.22 6.89
N ILE A 426 9.00 -2.45 7.89
CA ILE A 426 10.31 -2.61 8.52
C ILE A 426 10.52 -4.07 8.94
N LEU A 427 11.68 -4.64 8.60
CA LEU A 427 12.04 -6.00 9.01
C LEU A 427 12.04 -6.12 10.53
N LYS A 428 11.33 -7.13 11.03
CA LYS A 428 11.07 -7.31 12.47
C LYS A 428 12.38 -7.52 13.24
N ASN A 429 13.29 -8.33 12.71
CA ASN A 429 14.57 -8.60 13.34
C ASN A 429 15.41 -7.33 13.52
N TYR A 430 15.43 -6.44 12.52
CA TYR A 430 16.11 -5.15 12.60
C TYR A 430 15.44 -4.23 13.62
N TYR A 431 14.11 -4.13 13.60
CA TYR A 431 13.36 -3.35 14.58
C TYR A 431 13.63 -3.82 16.01
N ASP A 432 13.51 -5.13 16.26
CA ASP A 432 13.73 -5.74 17.57
C ASP A 432 15.17 -5.54 18.06
N PHE A 433 16.16 -5.57 17.15
CA PHE A 433 17.55 -5.26 17.49
C PHE A 433 17.70 -3.83 17.98
N ILE A 434 17.14 -2.85 17.27
CA ILE A 434 17.21 -1.44 17.69
C ILE A 434 16.49 -1.24 19.02
N ASP A 435 15.27 -1.76 19.14
CA ASP A 435 14.43 -1.61 20.33
C ASP A 435 15.09 -2.22 21.57
N SER A 436 15.62 -3.45 21.43
CA SER A 436 16.34 -4.13 22.51
C SER A 436 17.68 -3.45 22.84
N SER A 437 18.37 -2.90 21.84
CA SER A 437 19.64 -2.17 22.02
C SER A 437 19.49 -0.93 22.88
N ASN A 438 18.30 -0.30 22.86
CA ASN A 438 17.97 0.82 23.74
C ASN A 438 17.65 0.39 25.18
N GLY A 439 17.55 -0.92 25.45
CA GLY A 439 17.16 -1.46 26.75
C GLY A 439 15.66 -1.50 27.00
N ASN A 440 14.84 -1.35 25.94
CA ASN A 440 13.39 -1.41 26.05
C ASN A 440 12.94 -2.85 26.36
N LYS A 441 12.21 -3.03 27.47
CA LYS A 441 11.61 -4.32 27.85
C LYS A 441 10.24 -4.56 27.19
N ILE A 442 9.57 -3.49 26.80
CA ILE A 442 8.27 -3.51 26.14
C ILE A 442 8.49 -2.96 24.73
N SER A 443 7.87 -3.60 23.74
CA SER A 443 8.03 -3.18 22.35
C SER A 443 7.57 -1.75 22.13
N SER A 444 8.40 -0.95 21.47
CA SER A 444 8.08 0.43 21.10
C SER A 444 7.14 0.54 19.88
N LEU A 445 6.68 -0.60 19.34
CA LEU A 445 5.82 -0.66 18.14
C LEU A 445 4.55 0.22 18.21
N PRO A 446 3.86 0.37 19.36
CA PRO A 446 2.73 1.29 19.45
C PRO A 446 3.09 2.75 19.13
N LEU A 447 4.32 3.15 19.40
CA LEU A 447 4.83 4.50 19.17
C LEU A 447 5.47 4.64 17.79
N TYR A 448 6.23 3.62 17.37
CA TYR A 448 7.00 3.65 16.11
C TYR A 448 6.63 2.45 15.23
N ASN A 449 5.69 2.67 14.31
CA ASN A 449 5.16 1.62 13.42
C ASN A 449 5.42 1.86 11.93
N VAL A 450 6.18 2.91 11.61
CA VAL A 450 6.60 3.29 10.25
C VAL A 450 8.06 3.78 10.22
N GLU A 451 8.72 3.81 11.37
CA GLU A 451 10.12 4.18 11.57
C GLU A 451 10.68 3.35 12.74
N ILE A 452 12.00 3.25 12.86
CA ILE A 452 12.66 2.58 14.01
C ILE A 452 12.67 3.49 15.24
N PRO A 453 12.71 2.97 16.49
CA PRO A 453 12.83 3.81 17.68
C PRO A 453 14.13 4.64 17.69
N PRO A 454 14.20 5.74 18.46
CA PRO A 454 15.41 6.55 18.59
C PRO A 454 16.61 5.70 19.02
N ILE A 455 17.81 6.02 18.56
CA ILE A 455 19.01 5.20 18.81
C ILE A 455 19.89 5.89 19.83
N ASP A 456 20.24 5.19 20.92
CA ASP A 456 21.25 5.65 21.87
C ASP A 456 22.66 5.25 21.39
N LEU A 457 23.39 6.23 20.84
CA LEU A 457 24.76 6.04 20.34
C LEU A 457 25.80 5.79 21.44
N ASN A 458 25.46 5.95 22.72
CA ASN A 458 26.37 5.63 23.82
C ASN A 458 26.42 4.12 24.12
N LYS A 459 25.49 3.34 23.57
CA LYS A 459 25.44 1.88 23.77
C LYS A 459 26.43 1.18 22.83
N LYS A 460 27.17 0.19 23.37
CA LYS A 460 28.10 -0.64 22.58
C LYS A 460 27.44 -1.32 21.38
N THR A 461 26.15 -1.68 21.47
CA THR A 461 25.40 -2.31 20.39
C THR A 461 25.19 -1.38 19.19
N SER A 462 25.07 -0.07 19.41
CA SER A 462 24.92 0.92 18.33
C SER A 462 26.17 1.02 17.44
N LEU A 463 27.34 0.66 17.96
CA LEU A 463 28.60 0.65 17.21
C LEU A 463 28.53 -0.31 16.01
N LEU A 464 27.74 -1.39 16.11
CA LEU A 464 27.52 -2.36 15.04
C LEU A 464 26.75 -1.79 13.85
N LEU A 465 26.07 -0.66 13.99
CA LEU A 465 25.28 -0.07 12.90
C LEU A 465 26.15 0.65 11.86
N ASN A 466 27.44 0.81 12.15
CA ASN A 466 28.42 1.45 11.28
C ASN A 466 28.00 2.90 10.92
N VAL A 467 27.53 3.64 11.93
CA VAL A 467 27.11 5.04 11.80
C VAL A 467 28.33 5.94 11.86
N SER A 468 28.73 6.50 10.73
CA SER A 468 29.87 7.43 10.67
C SER A 468 29.45 8.90 10.78
N ARG A 469 28.19 9.20 10.50
CA ARG A 469 27.65 10.56 10.45
C ARG A 469 26.23 10.60 11.00
N ILE A 470 25.92 11.70 11.68
CA ILE A 470 24.61 11.98 12.26
C ILE A 470 24.09 13.26 11.62
N LEU A 471 22.88 13.22 11.07
CA LEU A 471 22.19 14.40 10.57
C LEU A 471 21.20 14.89 11.63
N ASN A 472 21.50 16.06 12.21
CA ASN A 472 20.69 16.67 13.26
C ASN A 472 19.47 17.40 12.68
N GLU A 473 18.49 17.73 13.53
CA GLU A 473 17.24 18.44 13.14
C GLU A 473 17.47 19.83 12.54
N ASP A 474 18.57 20.50 12.91
CA ASP A 474 18.94 21.80 12.34
C ASP A 474 19.55 21.67 10.93
N GLY A 475 19.82 20.45 10.46
CA GLY A 475 20.45 20.13 9.18
C GLY A 475 21.98 20.04 9.24
N SER A 476 22.59 20.16 10.43
CA SER A 476 24.03 19.99 10.62
C SER A 476 24.42 18.50 10.61
N LEU A 477 25.65 18.22 10.14
CA LEU A 477 26.24 16.87 10.15
C LEU A 477 27.32 16.77 11.22
N THR A 478 27.16 15.81 12.12
CA THR A 478 28.15 15.48 13.15
C THR A 478 28.90 14.21 12.77
N GLU A 479 30.23 14.23 12.91
CA GLU A 479 31.05 13.02 12.77
C GLU A 479 30.96 12.15 14.02
N ASN A 480 30.60 10.89 13.81
CA ASN A 480 30.74 9.87 14.85
C ASN A 480 32.08 9.16 14.68
N LYS A 481 32.96 9.29 15.67
CA LYS A 481 34.25 8.59 15.70
C LYS A 481 34.16 7.21 16.33
N ASN A 482 33.07 6.92 17.03
CA ASN A 482 32.87 5.68 17.76
C ASN A 482 31.88 4.79 16.99
N TYR A 483 32.38 4.04 16.02
CA TYR A 483 31.61 3.04 15.28
C TYR A 483 32.51 1.87 14.87
N LEU A 484 31.92 0.68 14.70
CA LEU A 484 32.64 -0.47 14.15
C LEU A 484 32.56 -0.46 12.63
N PRO A 485 33.63 -0.92 11.93
CA PRO A 485 33.58 -1.11 10.48
C PRO A 485 32.42 -2.02 10.06
N ARG A 486 31.93 -1.81 8.84
CA ARG A 486 30.80 -2.56 8.26
C ARG A 486 30.93 -4.07 8.37
N PHE A 487 32.15 -4.59 8.22
CA PHE A 487 32.52 -5.98 8.36
C PHE A 487 33.64 -6.08 9.38
N ASN A 488 33.48 -6.97 10.35
CA ASN A 488 34.47 -7.18 11.39
C ASN A 488 34.45 -8.65 11.85
N PHE A 489 35.47 -9.08 12.57
CA PHE A 489 35.49 -10.43 13.15
C PHE A 489 34.91 -10.41 14.57
N SER A 490 34.01 -11.35 14.87
CA SER A 490 33.79 -11.78 16.25
C SER A 490 34.79 -12.89 16.54
N GLN A 491 35.67 -12.65 17.51
CA GLN A 491 36.70 -13.60 17.89
C GLN A 491 36.47 -14.05 19.32
N ASP A 492 36.75 -15.33 19.56
CA ASP A 492 36.97 -15.82 20.90
C ASP A 492 38.20 -15.12 21.50
N ASN A 493 38.22 -14.92 22.82
CA ASN A 493 39.25 -14.15 23.54
C ASN A 493 40.70 -14.65 23.27
N GLN A 494 40.88 -15.84 22.72
CA GLN A 494 42.18 -16.44 22.39
C GLN A 494 42.83 -15.88 21.11
N CYS A 495 42.14 -15.09 20.28
CA CYS A 495 42.67 -14.62 18.97
C CYS A 495 42.70 -13.08 18.79
N LEU A 496 42.43 -12.31 19.85
CA LEU A 496 42.31 -10.84 19.83
C LEU A 496 43.59 -10.09 19.41
N ASP A 497 44.78 -10.69 19.57
CA ASP A 497 46.08 -10.04 19.33
C ASP A 497 46.62 -10.23 17.90
N LYS A 498 45.81 -10.73 16.96
CA LYS A 498 46.27 -11.14 15.62
C LYS A 498 45.93 -10.16 14.49
N ASN A 499 46.74 -10.15 13.43
CA ASN A 499 46.68 -9.22 12.29
C ASN A 499 45.54 -9.53 11.30
N ASN A 500 44.31 -9.60 11.80
CA ASN A 500 43.15 -9.94 11.00
C ASN A 500 42.74 -8.73 10.14
N LYS A 501 42.53 -8.95 8.84
CA LYS A 501 42.16 -7.89 7.88
C LYS A 501 40.98 -8.31 7.04
N ILE A 502 40.04 -7.39 6.83
CA ILE A 502 38.95 -7.51 5.87
C ILE A 502 39.00 -6.29 4.95
N SER A 503 38.90 -6.52 3.64
CA SER A 503 38.73 -5.46 2.65
C SER A 503 37.55 -5.79 1.74
N ILE A 504 36.85 -4.73 1.31
CA ILE A 504 35.75 -4.85 0.37
C ILE A 504 36.32 -4.74 -1.04
N ILE A 505 36.19 -5.80 -1.83
CA ILE A 505 36.60 -5.83 -3.24
C ILE A 505 35.50 -5.21 -4.11
N GLU A 506 34.26 -5.65 -3.91
CA GLU A 506 33.10 -5.19 -4.65
C GLU A 506 31.93 -4.98 -3.68
N TYR A 507 31.20 -3.88 -3.86
CA TYR A 507 29.96 -3.64 -3.15
C TYR A 507 28.90 -3.14 -4.11
N SER A 508 27.92 -3.99 -4.40
CA SER A 508 26.77 -3.67 -5.24
C SER A 508 25.47 -4.15 -4.58
N ILE A 509 24.34 -3.69 -5.12
CA ILE A 509 23.01 -3.89 -4.54
C ILE A 509 22.71 -5.37 -4.23
N ASN A 510 23.05 -6.27 -5.16
CA ASN A 510 22.74 -7.70 -5.03
C ASN A 510 23.98 -8.55 -4.75
N LYS A 511 25.21 -7.97 -4.70
CA LYS A 511 26.45 -8.73 -4.59
C LYS A 511 27.51 -7.96 -3.81
N ILE A 512 28.16 -8.64 -2.87
CA ILE A 512 29.26 -8.08 -2.09
C ILE A 512 30.39 -9.09 -2.09
N ILE A 513 31.60 -8.64 -2.44
CA ILE A 513 32.81 -9.46 -2.44
C ILE A 513 33.79 -8.88 -1.44
N LEU A 514 34.29 -9.72 -0.54
CA LEU A 514 35.24 -9.37 0.50
C LEU A 514 36.50 -10.23 0.34
N SER A 515 37.66 -9.64 0.61
CA SER A 515 38.88 -10.36 0.90
C SER A 515 39.10 -10.36 2.40
N SER A 516 39.46 -11.52 2.94
CA SER A 516 39.79 -11.67 4.35
C SER A 516 41.13 -12.38 4.51
N SER A 517 41.83 -12.02 5.58
CA SER A 517 43.00 -12.73 6.09
C SER A 517 42.82 -12.80 7.60
N ASN A 518 42.61 -13.99 8.12
CA ASN A 518 42.41 -14.22 9.55
C ASN A 518 43.26 -15.40 10.02
N ASP A 519 43.91 -15.22 11.17
CA ASP A 519 44.90 -16.17 11.68
C ASP A 519 44.28 -17.28 12.56
N CYS A 520 42.97 -17.21 12.77
CA CYS A 520 42.15 -18.17 13.51
C CYS A 520 40.78 -18.28 12.86
N ASP A 521 40.09 -19.38 13.13
CA ASP A 521 38.66 -19.49 12.85
C ASP A 521 37.90 -18.34 13.51
N ALA A 522 36.98 -17.71 12.77
CA ALA A 522 36.26 -16.53 13.22
C ALA A 522 34.84 -16.48 12.66
N GLN A 523 33.97 -15.71 13.30
CA GLN A 523 32.69 -15.33 12.70
C GLN A 523 32.85 -13.96 12.03
N LEU A 524 32.53 -13.89 10.74
CA LEU A 524 32.43 -12.61 10.04
C LEU A 524 31.14 -11.92 10.46
N LEU A 525 31.23 -10.95 11.36
CA LEU A 525 30.13 -10.06 11.67
C LEU A 525 30.00 -9.04 10.55
N SER A 526 28.76 -8.71 10.23
CA SER A 526 28.45 -7.58 9.36
C SER A 526 27.39 -6.71 10.00
N SER A 527 27.30 -5.47 9.55
CA SER A 527 26.23 -4.53 9.89
C SER A 527 25.08 -4.59 8.88
N GLU A 528 24.94 -5.71 8.17
CA GLU A 528 24.05 -5.86 7.03
C GLU A 528 22.90 -6.77 7.39
N VAL A 529 21.67 -6.32 7.18
CA VAL A 529 20.49 -7.02 7.71
C VAL A 529 20.34 -8.39 7.05
N TYR A 530 20.14 -9.39 7.89
CA TYR A 530 19.80 -10.75 7.49
C TYR A 530 18.35 -10.79 7.01
N TYR A 531 18.13 -11.41 5.85
CA TYR A 531 16.81 -11.71 5.31
C TYR A 531 16.86 -13.02 4.51
N PRO A 532 15.81 -13.86 4.54
CA PRO A 532 15.79 -15.10 3.76
C PRO A 532 16.04 -14.86 2.26
N GLY A 533 17.03 -15.56 1.69
CA GLY A 533 17.41 -15.44 0.28
C GLY A 533 18.83 -14.94 0.04
N TRP A 534 19.50 -14.41 1.09
CA TRP A 534 20.94 -14.20 1.07
C TRP A 534 21.68 -15.54 1.04
N GLN A 535 22.70 -15.60 0.19
CA GLN A 535 23.58 -16.75 0.04
C GLN A 535 25.03 -16.29 0.14
N ALA A 536 25.93 -17.17 0.58
CA ALA A 536 27.35 -16.90 0.63
C ALA A 536 28.17 -18.02 -0.01
N LYS A 537 29.34 -17.65 -0.52
CA LYS A 537 30.42 -18.56 -0.88
C LYS A 537 31.72 -18.13 -0.19
N ILE A 538 32.52 -19.11 0.19
CA ILE A 538 33.90 -18.94 0.65
C ILE A 538 34.76 -19.72 -0.32
N ASP A 539 35.64 -19.04 -1.04
CA ASP A 539 36.51 -19.62 -2.09
C ASP A 539 35.73 -20.45 -3.11
N GLY A 540 34.57 -19.92 -3.54
CA GLY A 540 33.67 -20.58 -4.50
C GLY A 540 32.75 -21.65 -3.90
N LYS A 541 33.00 -22.13 -2.67
CA LYS A 541 32.18 -23.15 -2.00
C LYS A 541 31.01 -22.51 -1.25
N LYS A 542 29.78 -22.98 -1.52
CA LYS A 542 28.57 -22.50 -0.84
C LYS A 542 28.68 -22.70 0.67
N THR A 543 28.39 -21.64 1.42
CA THR A 543 28.44 -21.62 2.89
C THR A 543 27.12 -21.05 3.45
N PRO A 544 26.55 -21.64 4.51
CA PRO A 544 25.33 -21.11 5.13
C PRO A 544 25.52 -19.70 5.68
N VAL A 545 24.54 -18.83 5.42
CA VAL A 545 24.45 -17.50 6.04
C VAL A 545 23.56 -17.59 7.26
N SER A 546 24.08 -17.21 8.42
CA SER A 546 23.35 -17.20 9.69
C SER A 546 22.99 -15.78 10.11
N SER A 547 22.07 -15.65 11.07
CA SER A 547 21.79 -14.37 11.74
C SER A 547 22.60 -14.26 13.03
N SER A 548 23.09 -13.05 13.32
CA SER A 548 23.83 -12.66 14.52
C SER A 548 23.23 -11.38 15.09
N ASN A 549 23.33 -11.19 16.41
CA ASN A 549 22.80 -10.01 17.10
C ASN A 549 21.33 -9.72 16.71
N LEU A 550 20.50 -10.76 16.59
CA LEU A 550 19.11 -10.74 16.08
C LEU A 550 18.96 -10.37 14.60
N ALA A 551 19.65 -9.33 14.12
CA ALA A 551 19.34 -8.68 12.85
C ALA A 551 20.34 -8.90 11.71
N PHE A 552 21.61 -9.21 11.98
CA PHE A 552 22.65 -9.06 10.97
C PHE A 552 23.20 -10.38 10.46
N ARG A 553 23.55 -10.43 9.18
CA ARG A 553 24.10 -11.65 8.57
C ARG A 553 25.54 -11.92 9.06
N THR A 554 25.85 -13.21 9.22
CA THR A 554 27.19 -13.69 9.56
C THR A 554 27.50 -15.00 8.84
N VAL A 555 28.80 -15.25 8.63
CA VAL A 555 29.33 -16.53 8.12
C VAL A 555 30.53 -16.93 8.95
N PHE A 556 30.66 -18.24 9.18
CA PHE A 556 31.88 -18.81 9.75
C PHE A 556 33.01 -18.76 8.71
N LEU A 557 34.16 -18.24 9.12
CA LEU A 557 35.38 -18.21 8.33
C LEU A 557 36.45 -19.07 9.02
N PRO A 558 36.93 -20.14 8.36
CA PRO A 558 38.14 -20.83 8.79
C PRO A 558 39.35 -19.89 8.81
N ALA A 559 40.39 -20.25 9.56
CA ALA A 559 41.69 -19.59 9.50
C ALA A 559 42.27 -19.65 8.09
N GLY A 560 42.77 -18.52 7.59
CA GLY A 560 43.40 -18.43 6.28
C GLY A 560 43.10 -17.13 5.55
N LYS A 561 43.39 -17.14 4.24
CA LYS A 561 43.01 -16.09 3.31
C LYS A 561 41.83 -16.59 2.49
N HIS A 562 40.75 -15.82 2.50
CA HIS A 562 39.51 -16.22 1.85
C HIS A 562 38.89 -15.10 1.04
N ILE A 563 38.28 -15.46 -0.08
CA ILE A 563 37.34 -14.61 -0.80
C ILE A 563 35.93 -14.99 -0.36
N ILE A 564 35.21 -14.03 0.25
CA ILE A 564 33.80 -14.19 0.62
C ILE A 564 32.94 -13.47 -0.41
N GLU A 565 31.98 -14.19 -0.98
CA GLU A 565 30.97 -13.62 -1.86
C GLU A 565 29.59 -13.74 -1.21
N TYR A 566 28.95 -12.61 -0.92
CA TYR A 566 27.52 -12.56 -0.62
C TYR A 566 26.73 -12.20 -1.87
N TYR A 567 25.59 -12.86 -2.07
CA TYR A 567 24.64 -12.49 -3.12
C TYR A 567 23.20 -12.68 -2.68
N TYR A 568 22.34 -11.75 -3.10
CA TYR A 568 20.90 -11.81 -2.83
C TYR A 568 20.17 -12.24 -4.09
N TYR A 569 19.90 -13.55 -4.17
CA TYR A 569 19.14 -14.16 -5.27
C TYR A 569 18.03 -15.05 -4.71
N PRO A 570 16.93 -14.44 -4.24
CA PRO A 570 15.88 -15.14 -3.51
C PRO A 570 15.03 -16.06 -4.42
N TYR A 571 15.04 -17.36 -4.14
CA TYR A 571 14.26 -18.37 -4.88
C TYR A 571 12.74 -18.15 -4.86
N ILE A 572 12.21 -17.39 -3.90
CA ILE A 572 10.77 -17.10 -3.79
C ILE A 572 10.21 -16.40 -5.03
N TYR A 573 11.02 -15.58 -5.72
CA TYR A 573 10.61 -14.94 -6.97
C TYR A 573 10.56 -15.95 -8.12
N ILE A 574 11.48 -16.93 -8.13
CA ILE A 574 11.48 -18.00 -9.13
C ILE A 574 10.24 -18.89 -8.95
N TYR A 575 9.91 -19.26 -7.72
CA TYR A 575 8.68 -20.01 -7.43
C TYR A 575 7.43 -19.22 -7.83
N GLY A 576 7.39 -17.92 -7.50
CA GLY A 576 6.33 -17.03 -7.93
C GLY A 576 6.19 -16.93 -9.44
N LEU A 577 7.31 -16.85 -10.17
CA LEU A 577 7.32 -16.81 -11.64
C LEU A 577 6.84 -18.13 -12.26
N ILE A 578 7.29 -19.27 -11.73
CA ILE A 578 6.85 -20.60 -12.20
C ILE A 578 5.34 -20.75 -12.00
N ILE A 579 4.82 -20.39 -10.82
CA ILE A 579 3.38 -20.44 -10.53
C ILE A 579 2.61 -19.50 -11.47
N SER A 580 3.09 -18.28 -11.70
CA SER A 580 2.48 -17.32 -12.63
C SER A 580 2.40 -17.89 -14.05
N ILE A 581 3.49 -18.49 -14.56
CA ILE A 581 3.56 -19.08 -15.90
C ILE A 581 2.63 -20.30 -16.02
N ILE A 582 2.68 -21.23 -15.06
CA ILE A 582 1.81 -22.41 -15.05
C ILE A 582 0.34 -21.99 -14.99
N THR A 583 0.01 -21.00 -14.15
CA THR A 583 -1.36 -20.47 -14.04
C THR A 583 -1.80 -19.84 -15.36
N LEU A 584 -0.94 -19.07 -16.02
CA LEU A 584 -1.24 -18.45 -17.31
C LEU A 584 -1.49 -19.50 -18.39
N ILE A 585 -0.61 -20.50 -18.52
CA ILE A 585 -0.78 -21.59 -19.49
C ILE A 585 -2.07 -22.37 -19.22
N SER A 586 -2.31 -22.72 -17.96
CA SER A 586 -3.52 -23.45 -17.54
C SER A 586 -4.79 -22.65 -17.83
N ALA A 587 -4.80 -21.35 -17.51
CA ALA A 587 -5.93 -20.46 -17.78
C ALA A 587 -6.20 -20.36 -19.29
N VAL A 588 -5.16 -20.22 -20.12
CA VAL A 588 -5.30 -20.18 -21.58
C VAL A 588 -5.89 -21.48 -22.13
N ILE A 589 -5.41 -22.65 -21.67
CA ILE A 589 -5.92 -23.95 -22.09
C ILE A 589 -7.40 -24.12 -21.71
N VAL A 590 -7.75 -23.81 -20.45
CA VAL A 590 -9.13 -23.92 -19.95
C VAL A 590 -10.05 -22.96 -20.70
N LEU A 591 -9.64 -21.71 -20.91
CA LEU A 591 -10.43 -20.72 -21.64
C LEU A 591 -10.57 -21.05 -23.13
N LYS A 592 -9.66 -21.83 -23.72
CA LYS A 592 -9.77 -22.32 -25.09
C LYS A 592 -10.81 -23.44 -25.22
N LYS A 593 -10.94 -24.31 -24.22
CA LYS A 593 -11.96 -25.39 -24.22
C LYS A 593 -13.41 -24.88 -24.17
N PHE A 594 -13.66 -23.61 -23.81
CA PHE A 594 -14.98 -22.98 -23.91
C PHE A 594 -15.32 -22.51 -25.35
N TYR A 595 -14.49 -22.83 -26.34
CA TYR A 595 -14.63 -22.43 -27.74
C TYR A 595 -15.09 -23.56 -28.66
N GLU A 596 -15.01 -24.80 -28.19
CA GLU A 596 -15.59 -26.00 -28.81
C GLU A 596 -16.89 -26.35 -28.07
#